data_AF-A0A0C3HKE0-F1
#
_entry.id   AF-A0A0C3HKE0-F1
#
_cell.length_a   1.000
_cell.length_b   1.000
_cell.length_c   1.000
_cell.angle_alpha   90.00
_cell.angle_beta   90.00
_cell.angle_gamma   90.00
#
_symmetry.space_group_name_H-M   'P 1'
#
loop_
_entity.id
_entity.type
_entity.pdbx_description
1 polymer ?
#
loop_
_entity_poly.entity_id
_entity_poly.type
_entity_poly.pdbx_seq_one_letter_code
_entity_poly.pdbx_strand_id
1 'polypeptide(L)'
;MATTSMEELFQSEFDGGQTRSLIVQFDNWKWRNATILDANTKTVLYRLACHMRKPQLIMHSVLENENPATDPTGDASFHSLSSRITIRLHGQDFDLTSRGMWKDGYTYASPTRNGEKMTWKGEKRQFDLNIVCLDEKALPVARTSFASWSMTKAGIIELADKNVMNEGPERDEIVLTALAMAQQRLTGYVSATSAAGVAASGV
;
A
#
# COMPACT_ATOMS: atom_id res chain seq x y z
N MET A 1 12.34 26.23 -13.44
CA MET A 1 11.36 25.19 -13.82
C MET A 1 10.57 24.87 -12.57
N ALA A 2 9.27 25.18 -12.55
CA ALA A 2 8.43 24.94 -11.37
C ALA A 2 8.20 23.43 -11.24
N THR A 3 8.66 22.84 -10.14
CA THR A 3 8.39 21.46 -9.79
C THR A 3 6.98 21.41 -9.20
N THR A 4 5.96 21.23 -10.04
CA THR A 4 4.59 20.97 -9.58
C THR A 4 4.62 19.76 -8.66
N SER A 5 4.14 19.90 -7.42
CA SER A 5 4.18 18.81 -6.45
C SER A 5 3.22 17.69 -6.87
N MET A 6 3.45 16.44 -6.45
CA MET A 6 2.45 15.38 -6.69
C MET A 6 1.14 15.69 -5.96
N GLU A 7 1.20 16.44 -4.86
CA GLU A 7 0.00 16.97 -4.22
C GLU A 7 -0.75 17.89 -5.18
N GLU A 8 -0.09 18.80 -5.89
CA GLU A 8 -0.71 19.69 -6.87
C GLU A 8 -1.23 18.95 -8.11
N LEU A 9 -0.51 17.93 -8.62
CA LEU A 9 -1.00 17.10 -9.74
C LEU A 9 -2.20 16.24 -9.33
N PHE A 10 -2.13 15.69 -8.12
CA PHE A 10 -3.22 14.93 -7.52
C PHE A 10 -4.33 15.85 -7.00
N GLN A 11 -4.12 17.15 -6.77
CA GLN A 11 -5.22 18.07 -6.48
C GLN A 11 -5.85 18.56 -7.80
N SER A 12 -5.03 18.90 -8.80
CA SER A 12 -5.48 19.48 -10.07
C SER A 12 -6.27 18.51 -10.94
N GLU A 13 -5.96 17.21 -10.89
CA GLU A 13 -6.77 16.20 -11.59
C GLU A 13 -7.99 15.73 -10.78
N PHE A 14 -8.10 16.15 -9.51
CA PHE A 14 -9.15 15.70 -8.59
C PHE A 14 -10.13 16.77 -8.14
N ASP A 15 -9.84 18.06 -8.37
CA ASP A 15 -10.72 19.19 -8.03
C ASP A 15 -12.08 19.16 -8.79
N GLY A 16 -12.36 18.12 -9.57
CA GLY A 16 -13.66 17.83 -10.18
C GLY A 16 -14.28 16.45 -9.91
N GLY A 17 -13.66 15.59 -9.07
CA GLY A 17 -14.09 14.19 -8.87
C GLY A 17 -14.42 13.81 -7.41
N GLN A 18 -15.36 12.86 -7.22
CA GLN A 18 -15.57 12.24 -5.91
C GLN A 18 -14.36 11.35 -5.57
N THR A 19 -13.88 11.43 -4.32
CA THR A 19 -12.85 10.54 -3.75
C THR A 19 -13.41 9.73 -2.60
N ARG A 20 -12.88 8.54 -2.37
CA ARG A 20 -13.18 7.72 -1.18
C ARG A 20 -11.93 7.54 -0.33
N SER A 21 -11.98 8.00 0.90
CA SER A 21 -10.86 7.86 1.85
C SER A 21 -11.06 6.65 2.75
N LEU A 22 -10.00 5.87 2.91
CA LEU A 22 -9.92 4.73 3.82
C LEU A 22 -8.89 5.03 4.91
N ILE A 23 -9.26 4.78 6.16
CA ILE A 23 -8.40 5.00 7.33
C ILE A 23 -7.77 3.66 7.71
N VAL A 24 -6.45 3.58 7.63
CA VAL A 24 -5.66 2.44 8.11
C VAL A 24 -5.32 2.70 9.56
N GLN A 25 -5.77 1.86 10.50
CA GLN A 25 -5.46 1.97 11.93
C GLN A 25 -4.63 0.77 12.39
N PHE A 26 -3.42 1.00 12.89
CA PHE A 26 -2.61 -0.06 13.48
C PHE A 26 -2.95 -0.25 14.96
N ASP A 27 -3.10 -1.50 15.39
CA ASP A 27 -3.47 -1.81 16.78
C ASP A 27 -2.34 -1.45 17.75
N ASN A 28 -1.09 -1.65 17.31
CA ASN A 28 0.10 -1.47 18.13
C ASN A 28 1.27 -0.87 17.33
N TRP A 29 2.27 -0.39 18.08
CA TRP A 29 3.51 0.17 17.52
C TRP A 29 4.37 -0.85 16.77
N LYS A 30 4.09 -2.16 16.92
CA LYS A 30 4.79 -3.23 16.20
C LYS A 30 4.19 -3.49 14.82
N TRP A 31 3.15 -2.75 14.42
CA TRP A 31 2.46 -2.85 13.13
C TRP A 31 2.07 -4.27 12.74
N ARG A 32 1.74 -5.10 13.75
CA ARG A 32 1.42 -6.52 13.55
C ARG A 32 0.02 -6.75 13.05
N ASN A 33 -0.90 -5.88 13.45
CA ASN A 33 -2.29 -5.96 13.07
C ASN A 33 -2.75 -4.54 12.72
N ALA A 34 -3.63 -4.46 11.73
CA ALA A 34 -4.28 -3.22 11.37
C ALA A 34 -5.71 -3.46 10.90
N THR A 35 -6.53 -2.43 11.07
CA THR A 35 -7.92 -2.38 10.63
C THR A 35 -8.07 -1.26 9.63
N ILE A 36 -8.76 -1.50 8.52
CA ILE A 36 -9.06 -0.47 7.53
C ILE A 36 -10.53 -0.12 7.62
N LEU A 37 -10.81 1.16 7.81
CA LEU A 37 -12.16 1.70 7.92
C LEU A 37 -12.47 2.60 6.74
N ASP A 38 -13.73 2.61 6.34
CA ASP A 38 -14.24 3.68 5.48
C ASP A 38 -14.27 5.01 6.26
N ALA A 39 -13.72 6.09 5.70
CA ALA A 39 -13.67 7.36 6.40
C ALA A 39 -15.04 8.01 6.60
N ASN A 40 -15.99 7.78 5.71
CA ASN A 40 -17.32 8.40 5.74
C ASN A 40 -18.25 7.61 6.66
N THR A 41 -18.32 6.29 6.51
CA THR A 41 -19.26 5.44 7.25
C THR A 41 -18.68 4.89 8.55
N LYS A 42 -17.35 4.96 8.74
CA LYS A 42 -16.62 4.35 9.86
C LYS A 42 -16.79 2.83 9.97
N THR A 43 -17.22 2.17 8.89
CA THR A 43 -17.36 0.72 8.84
C THR A 43 -16.02 0.07 8.58
N VAL A 44 -15.74 -1.05 9.26
CA VAL A 44 -14.54 -1.84 9.00
C VAL A 44 -14.70 -2.57 7.67
N LEU A 45 -13.75 -2.35 6.76
CA LEU A 45 -13.70 -3.01 5.45
C LEU A 45 -12.73 -4.18 5.44
N TYR A 46 -11.56 -4.00 6.06
CA TYR A 46 -10.49 -4.99 6.03
C TYR A 46 -9.83 -5.17 7.40
N ARG A 47 -9.34 -6.38 7.64
CA ARG A 47 -8.41 -6.71 8.72
C ARG A 47 -7.09 -7.20 8.15
N LEU A 48 -6.00 -6.73 8.72
CA LEU A 48 -4.64 -7.01 8.28
C LEU A 48 -3.88 -7.72 9.39
N ALA A 49 -3.12 -8.75 9.00
CA ALA A 49 -2.16 -9.42 9.87
C ALA A 49 -0.78 -9.39 9.19
N CYS A 50 0.20 -8.85 9.91
CA CYS A 50 1.59 -8.71 9.47
C CYS A 50 2.49 -9.69 10.25
N HIS A 51 3.26 -10.47 9.51
CA HIS A 51 4.13 -11.52 10.04
C HIS A 51 5.59 -11.28 9.66
N MET A 52 6.50 -11.86 10.44
CA MET A 52 7.92 -11.90 10.10
C MET A 52 8.26 -13.01 9.10
N ARG A 53 7.40 -14.02 8.98
CA ARG A 53 7.52 -15.13 8.02
C ARG A 53 6.53 -14.93 6.88
N LYS A 54 6.79 -15.57 5.75
CA LYS A 54 5.87 -15.55 4.60
C LYS A 54 4.55 -16.28 4.94
N PRO A 55 3.40 -15.78 4.46
CA PRO A 55 3.21 -14.45 3.88
C PRO A 55 3.33 -13.34 4.95
N GLN A 56 4.08 -12.28 4.65
CA GLN A 56 4.37 -11.22 5.63
C GLN A 56 3.21 -10.24 5.82
N LEU A 57 2.27 -10.17 4.90
CA LEU A 57 1.04 -9.40 5.01
C LEU A 57 -0.11 -10.29 4.56
N ILE A 58 -1.17 -10.35 5.36
CA ILE A 58 -2.41 -11.07 5.06
C ILE A 58 -3.56 -10.08 5.22
N MET A 59 -4.46 -10.05 4.25
CA MET A 59 -5.65 -9.20 4.23
C MET A 59 -6.92 -10.03 4.17
N HIS A 60 -7.86 -9.71 5.05
CA HIS A 60 -9.21 -10.28 5.06
C HIS A 60 -10.24 -9.18 4.85
N SER A 61 -11.07 -9.31 3.82
CA SER A 61 -12.30 -8.52 3.66
C SER A 61 -13.34 -8.95 4.68
N VAL A 62 -13.96 -7.99 5.38
CA VAL A 62 -15.01 -8.28 6.37
C VAL A 62 -16.31 -8.74 5.71
N LEU A 63 -16.54 -8.36 4.45
CA LEU A 63 -17.77 -8.67 3.72
C LEU A 63 -17.78 -10.11 3.18
N GLU A 64 -16.61 -10.64 2.85
CA GLU A 64 -16.45 -12.02 2.38
C GLU A 64 -16.30 -13.01 3.54
N ASN A 65 -15.79 -12.54 4.68
CA ASN A 65 -15.35 -13.39 5.78
C ASN A 65 -16.00 -12.99 7.11
N GLU A 66 -17.23 -13.47 7.34
CA GLU A 66 -17.82 -13.49 8.69
C GLU A 66 -17.09 -14.47 9.64
N ASN A 67 -16.27 -15.37 9.10
CA ASN A 67 -15.53 -16.38 9.86
C ASN A 67 -14.02 -16.33 9.56
N PRO A 68 -13.14 -16.08 10.54
CA PRO A 68 -11.69 -15.96 10.35
C PRO A 68 -10.97 -17.29 9.98
N ALA A 69 -11.71 -18.38 9.82
CA ALA A 69 -11.20 -19.67 9.32
C ALA A 69 -11.23 -19.78 7.78
N THR A 70 -11.81 -18.80 7.08
CA THR A 70 -11.89 -18.75 5.62
C THR A 70 -10.59 -18.23 5.00
N ASP A 71 -10.33 -18.64 3.76
CA ASP A 71 -9.18 -18.21 2.98
C ASP A 71 -9.02 -16.67 2.95
N PRO A 72 -7.78 -16.16 3.00
CA PRO A 72 -7.54 -14.72 2.95
C PRO A 72 -7.99 -14.14 1.61
N THR A 73 -8.57 -12.93 1.63
CA THR A 73 -8.88 -12.15 0.42
C THR A 73 -7.60 -11.91 -0.39
N GLY A 74 -6.49 -11.66 0.30
CA GLY A 74 -5.17 -11.72 -0.34
C GLY A 74 -4.01 -11.67 0.65
N ASP A 75 -2.81 -11.89 0.12
CA ASP A 75 -1.56 -11.85 0.88
C ASP A 75 -0.42 -11.22 0.07
N ALA A 76 0.65 -10.84 0.78
CA ALA A 76 1.88 -10.36 0.18
C ALA A 76 3.11 -11.04 0.80
N SER A 77 4.04 -11.43 -0.08
CA SER A 77 5.31 -12.04 0.26
C SER A 77 6.49 -11.20 -0.21
N PHE A 78 7.35 -10.79 0.73
CA PHE A 78 8.59 -10.05 0.45
C PHE A 78 9.76 -11.01 0.33
N HIS A 79 10.64 -10.79 -0.64
CA HIS A 79 11.82 -11.61 -0.89
C HIS A 79 13.08 -10.94 -0.32
N SER A 80 13.95 -11.69 0.35
CA SER A 80 15.14 -11.11 0.99
C SER A 80 16.25 -10.72 0.00
N LEU A 81 16.33 -11.39 -1.14
CA LEU A 81 17.37 -11.20 -2.15
C LEU A 81 16.87 -10.41 -3.38
N SER A 82 15.62 -9.97 -3.37
CA SER A 82 15.02 -9.25 -4.49
C SER A 82 14.07 -8.19 -3.96
N SER A 83 14.02 -7.04 -4.62
CA SER A 83 13.03 -6.00 -4.32
C SER A 83 11.61 -6.42 -4.68
N ARG A 84 11.41 -7.52 -5.44
CA ARG A 84 10.10 -8.04 -5.86
C ARG A 84 9.19 -8.31 -4.66
N ILE A 85 7.91 -8.01 -4.82
CA ILE A 85 6.83 -8.43 -3.92
C ILE A 85 5.93 -9.35 -4.71
N THR A 86 5.63 -10.53 -4.17
CA THR A 86 4.62 -11.43 -4.73
C THR A 86 3.32 -11.20 -4.00
N ILE A 87 2.25 -10.98 -4.74
CA ILE A 87 0.89 -10.78 -4.24
C ILE A 87 0.04 -11.95 -4.69
N ARG A 88 -0.78 -12.48 -3.78
CA ARG A 88 -1.90 -13.35 -4.12
C ARG A 88 -3.18 -12.64 -3.75
N LEU A 89 -4.10 -12.48 -4.70
CA LEU A 89 -5.39 -11.83 -4.48
C LEU A 89 -6.47 -12.69 -5.11
N HIS A 90 -7.50 -13.04 -4.36
CA HIS A 90 -8.62 -13.86 -4.87
C HIS A 90 -8.14 -15.16 -5.55
N GLY A 91 -7.06 -15.75 -5.05
CA GLY A 91 -6.44 -16.95 -5.61
C GLY A 91 -5.53 -16.74 -6.84
N GLN A 92 -5.39 -15.51 -7.34
CA GLN A 92 -4.52 -15.17 -8.47
C GLN A 92 -3.21 -14.53 -8.00
N ASP A 93 -2.09 -15.01 -8.54
CA ASP A 93 -0.75 -14.52 -8.22
C ASP A 93 -0.28 -13.48 -9.24
N PHE A 94 0.35 -12.41 -8.76
CA PHE A 94 1.05 -11.42 -9.58
C PHE A 94 2.18 -10.75 -8.79
N ASP A 95 3.03 -9.99 -9.47
CA ASP A 95 4.22 -9.42 -8.85
C ASP A 95 4.34 -7.91 -9.04
N LEU A 96 4.72 -7.24 -7.94
CA LEU A 96 5.22 -5.88 -7.98
C LEU A 96 6.72 -5.92 -8.18
N THR A 97 7.16 -5.35 -9.30
CA THR A 97 8.57 -5.27 -9.66
C THR A 97 9.08 -3.85 -9.47
N SER A 98 10.25 -3.70 -8.85
CA SER A 98 10.88 -2.39 -8.67
C SER A 98 11.22 -1.77 -10.02
N ARG A 99 11.08 -0.46 -10.13
CA ARG A 99 11.40 0.31 -11.35
C ARG A 99 12.91 0.49 -11.57
N GLY A 100 13.75 -0.05 -10.68
CA GLY A 100 15.21 0.00 -10.73
C GLY A 100 15.82 0.90 -9.65
N MET A 101 17.14 0.80 -9.47
CA MET A 101 17.89 1.44 -8.37
C MET A 101 17.72 2.97 -8.29
N TRP A 102 17.44 3.63 -9.42
CA TRP A 102 17.32 5.09 -9.53
C TRP A 102 15.87 5.58 -9.67
N LYS A 103 14.90 4.67 -9.73
CA LYS A 103 13.48 5.01 -9.92
C LYS A 103 12.71 4.50 -8.71
N ASP A 104 12.29 5.41 -7.84
CA ASP A 104 11.43 5.03 -6.72
C ASP A 104 10.09 4.47 -7.24
N GLY A 105 9.66 3.38 -6.61
CA GLY A 105 8.38 2.76 -6.90
C GLY A 105 8.40 1.39 -7.56
N TYR A 106 7.20 0.90 -7.84
CA TYR A 106 6.89 -0.44 -8.30
C TYR A 106 5.92 -0.40 -9.47
N THR A 107 6.02 -1.39 -10.35
CA THR A 107 5.05 -1.61 -11.42
C THR A 107 4.55 -3.04 -11.40
N TYR A 108 3.30 -3.23 -11.80
CA TYR A 108 2.69 -4.55 -11.97
C TYR A 108 1.62 -4.49 -13.07
N ALA A 109 1.21 -5.66 -13.56
CA ALA A 109 0.07 -5.80 -14.46
C ALA A 109 -1.15 -6.15 -13.61
N SER A 110 -2.19 -5.32 -13.64
CA SER A 110 -3.39 -5.50 -12.81
C SER A 110 -4.19 -6.70 -13.29
N PRO A 111 -4.35 -7.75 -12.47
CA PRO A 111 -5.25 -8.86 -12.79
C PRO A 111 -6.72 -8.41 -12.93
N THR A 112 -7.17 -7.43 -12.15
CA THR A 112 -8.57 -6.98 -12.18
C THR A 112 -8.87 -6.04 -13.35
N ARG A 113 -7.84 -5.56 -14.06
CA ARG A 113 -7.95 -4.63 -15.19
C ARG A 113 -7.34 -5.19 -16.48
N ASN A 114 -7.48 -6.49 -16.73
CA ASN A 114 -7.02 -7.14 -17.95
C ASN A 114 -5.51 -6.94 -18.25
N GLY A 115 -4.69 -6.87 -17.21
CA GLY A 115 -3.24 -6.69 -17.34
C GLY A 115 -2.79 -5.24 -17.52
N GLU A 116 -3.67 -4.25 -17.31
CA GLU A 116 -3.30 -2.83 -17.33
C GLU A 116 -2.08 -2.57 -16.44
N LYS A 117 -1.12 -1.80 -16.95
CA LYS A 117 0.10 -1.50 -16.22
C LYS A 117 -0.16 -0.44 -15.15
N MET A 118 -0.05 -0.85 -13.90
CA MET A 118 -0.17 0.02 -12.74
C MET A 118 1.21 0.43 -12.23
N THR A 119 1.36 1.68 -11.83
CA THR A 119 2.63 2.23 -11.33
C THR A 119 2.45 2.94 -10.01
N TRP A 120 3.08 2.41 -8.96
CA TRP A 120 3.21 3.09 -7.69
C TRP A 120 4.53 3.85 -7.63
N LYS A 121 4.54 5.12 -7.22
CA LYS A 121 5.76 5.95 -7.08
C LYS A 121 5.65 6.93 -5.92
N GLY A 122 6.77 7.21 -5.24
CA GLY A 122 6.88 8.26 -4.22
C GLY A 122 7.35 9.60 -4.79
N GLU A 123 7.22 10.67 -3.99
CA GLU A 123 7.48 12.04 -4.43
C GLU A 123 8.98 12.41 -4.36
N LYS A 124 9.63 12.17 -3.21
CA LYS A 124 10.90 12.84 -2.91
C LYS A 124 12.00 11.94 -2.35
N ARG A 125 11.69 10.79 -1.74
CA ARG A 125 12.69 9.95 -1.06
C ARG A 125 12.42 8.45 -1.18
N GLN A 126 13.50 7.68 -1.25
CA GLN A 126 13.47 6.27 -0.89
C GLN A 126 12.90 6.17 0.53
N PHE A 127 11.91 5.30 0.76
CA PHE A 127 11.14 5.16 2.01
C PHE A 127 10.03 6.17 2.30
N ASP A 128 9.68 7.06 1.36
CA ASP A 128 8.47 7.86 1.51
C ASP A 128 7.23 6.95 1.58
N LEU A 129 6.37 7.14 2.57
CA LEU A 129 5.13 6.37 2.68
C LEU A 129 3.98 7.07 1.96
N ASN A 130 4.21 8.28 1.45
CA ASN A 130 3.28 9.00 0.60
C ASN A 130 3.57 8.62 -0.85
N ILE A 131 2.79 7.66 -1.36
CA ILE A 131 2.96 7.12 -2.70
C ILE A 131 1.65 7.24 -3.48
N VAL A 132 1.77 7.40 -4.79
CA VAL A 132 0.64 7.52 -5.71
C VAL A 132 0.67 6.34 -6.67
N CYS A 133 -0.50 5.72 -6.87
CA CYS A 133 -0.76 4.75 -7.91
C CYS A 133 -1.27 5.46 -9.15
N LEU A 134 -0.65 5.16 -10.29
CA LEU A 134 -1.05 5.64 -11.61
C LEU A 134 -1.44 4.45 -12.50
N ASP A 135 -2.43 4.67 -13.35
CA ASP A 135 -2.83 3.73 -14.40
C ASP A 135 -1.90 3.82 -15.63
N GLU A 136 -2.23 3.11 -16.71
CA GLU A 136 -1.41 3.10 -17.94
C GLU A 136 -1.38 4.47 -18.64
N LYS A 137 -2.41 5.29 -18.44
CA LYS A 137 -2.54 6.65 -18.97
C LYS A 137 -1.90 7.71 -18.07
N ALA A 138 -1.21 7.27 -17.01
CA ALA A 138 -0.64 8.12 -15.97
C ALA A 138 -1.69 8.91 -15.18
N LEU A 139 -2.95 8.47 -15.20
CA LEU A 139 -4.01 9.04 -14.37
C LEU A 139 -3.94 8.44 -12.96
N PRO A 140 -4.21 9.25 -11.94
CA PRO A 140 -4.14 8.83 -10.56
C PRO A 140 -5.30 7.92 -10.17
N VAL A 141 -4.98 6.77 -9.58
CA VAL A 141 -5.94 5.75 -9.14
C VAL A 141 -6.12 5.75 -7.64
N ALA A 142 -5.02 5.93 -6.91
CA ALA A 142 -5.03 6.05 -5.46
C ALA A 142 -3.78 6.77 -4.96
N ARG A 143 -3.84 7.28 -3.73
CA ARG A 143 -2.64 7.70 -2.99
C ARG A 143 -2.69 7.24 -1.56
N THR A 144 -1.52 7.16 -0.95
CA THR A 144 -1.40 6.96 0.49
C THR A 144 -0.86 8.20 1.16
N SER A 145 -1.29 8.42 2.39
CA SER A 145 -0.72 9.40 3.30
C SER A 145 -0.52 8.74 4.65
N PHE A 146 0.72 8.44 5.00
CA PHE A 146 1.05 7.91 6.31
C PHE A 146 1.83 8.97 7.08
N ALA A 147 1.34 9.29 8.28
CA ALA A 147 2.10 10.13 9.19
C ALA A 147 3.31 9.33 9.66
N SER A 148 4.44 9.57 9.01
CA SER A 148 5.66 8.80 9.23
C SER A 148 6.23 8.99 10.66
N TRP A 149 5.78 10.02 11.39
CA TRP A 149 6.42 10.55 12.61
C TRP A 149 5.43 10.92 13.74
N SER A 150 4.12 10.71 13.59
CA SER A 150 3.16 10.99 14.67
C SER A 150 2.80 9.71 15.43
N MET A 151 2.61 9.84 16.75
CA MET A 151 2.06 8.79 17.61
C MET A 151 0.63 8.35 17.21
N THR A 152 0.01 9.04 16.24
CA THR A 152 -1.26 8.62 15.66
C THR A 152 -1.01 7.47 14.70
N LYS A 153 -1.42 6.28 15.14
CA LYS A 153 -1.26 4.99 14.46
C LYS A 153 -2.09 4.85 13.17
N ALA A 154 -2.29 5.94 12.44
CA ALA A 154 -3.25 6.03 11.35
C ALA A 154 -2.60 6.48 10.04
N GLY A 155 -2.84 5.74 8.97
CA GLY A 155 -2.61 6.15 7.60
C GLY A 155 -3.92 6.37 6.86
N ILE A 156 -3.86 7.02 5.72
CA ILE A 156 -5.01 7.23 4.82
C ILE A 156 -4.65 6.63 3.46
N ILE A 157 -5.57 5.88 2.87
CA ILE A 157 -5.56 5.51 1.46
C ILE A 157 -6.72 6.24 0.80
N GLU A 158 -6.44 7.07 -0.18
CA GLU A 158 -7.46 7.80 -0.93
C GLU A 158 -7.61 7.18 -2.31
N LEU A 159 -8.85 6.86 -2.67
CA LEU A 159 -9.22 6.21 -3.92
C LEU A 159 -9.87 7.25 -4.84
N ALA A 160 -9.42 7.24 -6.09
CA ALA A 160 -9.71 8.23 -7.11
C ALA A 160 -10.59 7.69 -8.23
N ASP A 161 -10.29 6.47 -8.62
CA ASP A 161 -10.91 5.82 -9.76
C ASP A 161 -12.27 5.27 -9.35
N LYS A 162 -13.29 5.47 -10.21
CA LYS A 162 -14.67 5.08 -9.92
C LYS A 162 -14.83 3.58 -9.66
N ASN A 163 -14.08 2.73 -10.36
CA ASN A 163 -14.16 1.29 -10.18
C ASN A 163 -13.49 0.88 -8.86
N VAL A 164 -12.41 1.56 -8.48
CA VAL A 164 -11.68 1.31 -7.23
C VAL A 164 -12.42 1.87 -6.00
N MET A 165 -13.19 2.95 -6.15
CA MET A 165 -14.00 3.51 -5.08
C MET A 165 -15.15 2.60 -4.66
N ASN A 166 -15.66 1.78 -5.60
CA ASN A 166 -16.71 0.82 -5.32
C ASN A 166 -16.16 -0.42 -4.62
N GLU A 167 -17.06 -1.20 -4.03
CA GLU A 167 -16.69 -2.51 -3.51
C GLU A 167 -16.41 -3.48 -4.66
N GLY A 168 -15.32 -4.25 -4.52
CA GLY A 168 -14.98 -5.31 -5.45
C GLY A 168 -13.48 -5.55 -5.58
N PRO A 169 -13.09 -6.45 -6.50
CA PRO A 169 -11.71 -6.90 -6.67
C PRO A 169 -10.71 -5.77 -6.95
N GLU A 170 -11.11 -4.74 -7.72
CA GLU A 170 -10.23 -3.59 -8.02
C GLU A 170 -9.85 -2.82 -6.75
N ARG A 171 -10.77 -2.66 -5.80
CA ARG A 171 -10.48 -2.02 -4.52
C ARG A 171 -9.54 -2.87 -3.69
N ASP A 172 -9.79 -4.18 -3.62
CA ASP A 172 -8.96 -5.10 -2.86
C ASP A 172 -7.52 -5.13 -3.40
N GLU A 173 -7.36 -5.09 -4.73
CA GLU A 173 -6.07 -5.01 -5.39
C GLU A 173 -5.31 -3.74 -5.00
N ILE A 174 -5.95 -2.58 -5.12
CA ILE A 174 -5.32 -1.29 -4.82
C ILE A 174 -4.97 -1.18 -3.34
N VAL A 175 -5.87 -1.62 -2.44
CA VAL A 175 -5.63 -1.62 -1.01
C VAL A 175 -4.47 -2.55 -0.65
N LEU A 176 -4.47 -3.79 -1.14
CA LEU A 176 -3.43 -4.76 -0.83
C LEU A 176 -2.06 -4.32 -1.34
N THR A 177 -1.99 -3.81 -2.57
CA THR A 177 -0.72 -3.34 -3.16
C THR A 177 -0.18 -2.09 -2.47
N ALA A 178 -1.05 -1.15 -2.07
CA ALA A 178 -0.67 0.01 -1.27
C ALA A 178 -0.02 -0.41 0.05
N LEU A 179 -0.66 -1.32 0.78
CA LEU A 179 -0.20 -1.82 2.07
C LEU A 179 1.06 -2.66 1.95
N ALA A 180 1.17 -3.48 0.91
CA ALA A 180 2.35 -4.30 0.66
C ALA A 180 3.60 -3.42 0.51
N MET A 181 3.53 -2.33 -0.24
CA MET A 181 4.68 -1.42 -0.34
C MET A 181 4.92 -0.63 0.93
N ALA A 182 3.87 -0.16 1.61
CA ALA A 182 4.02 0.53 2.88
C ALA A 182 4.75 -0.37 3.89
N GLN A 183 4.33 -1.63 4.02
CA GLN A 183 4.95 -2.61 4.91
C GLN A 183 6.38 -2.95 4.49
N GLN A 184 6.66 -3.07 3.19
CA GLN A 184 8.02 -3.31 2.69
C GLN A 184 8.95 -2.13 3.01
N ARG A 185 8.49 -0.88 2.81
CA ARG A 185 9.25 0.34 3.12
C ARG A 185 9.49 0.47 4.62
N LEU A 186 8.47 0.21 5.45
CA LEU A 186 8.57 0.21 6.92
C LEU A 186 9.59 -0.83 7.41
N THR A 187 9.55 -2.05 6.88
CA THR A 187 10.47 -3.13 7.28
C THR A 187 11.92 -2.86 6.82
N GLY A 188 12.09 -2.31 5.61
CA GLY A 188 13.40 -1.88 5.10
C GLY A 188 14.02 -0.78 5.95
N TYR A 189 13.21 0.19 6.40
CA TYR A 189 13.67 1.29 7.26
C TYR A 189 14.14 0.81 8.64
N VAL A 190 13.38 -0.07 9.31
CA VAL A 190 13.77 -0.65 10.60
C VAL A 190 15.09 -1.43 10.47
N SER A 191 15.29 -2.14 9.36
CA SER A 191 16.52 -2.90 9.11
C SER A 191 17.73 -1.99 8.87
N ALA A 192 17.57 -0.88 8.15
CA ALA A 192 18.64 0.09 7.90
C ALA A 192 19.04 0.87 9.16
N THR A 193 18.07 1.26 9.99
CA THR A 193 18.32 1.98 11.26
C THR A 193 18.94 1.09 12.33
N SER A 194 18.54 -0.18 12.41
CA SER A 194 19.17 -1.15 13.33
C SER A 194 20.60 -1.50 12.92
N ALA A 195 20.90 -1.59 11.61
CA ALA A 195 22.27 -1.78 11.13
C ALA A 195 23.19 -0.59 11.47
N ALA A 196 22.68 0.65 11.38
CA ALA A 196 23.43 1.85 11.76
C ALA A 196 23.71 1.93 13.28
N GLY A 197 22.78 1.46 14.12
CA GLY A 197 22.96 1.42 15.57
C GLY A 197 24.04 0.43 16.04
N VAL A 198 24.20 -0.70 15.35
CA VAL A 198 25.25 -1.69 15.65
C VAL A 198 26.63 -1.23 15.18
N ALA A 199 26.70 -0.43 14.11
CA ALA A 199 27.96 0.17 13.65
C ALA A 199 28.46 1.30 14.59
N ALA A 200 27.57 1.93 15.36
CA ALA A 200 27.90 3.04 16.27
C ALA A 200 28.26 2.60 17.70
N SER A 201 28.03 1.32 18.07
CA SER A 201 28.37 0.77 19.40
C SER A 201 29.69 -0.02 19.42
N GLY A 202 30.42 -0.05 18.31
CA GLY A 202 31.76 -0.62 18.20
C GLY A 202 32.84 0.46 18.14
N VAL A 203 33.09 1.16 19.24
CA VAL A 203 34.34 1.88 19.52
C VAL A 203 34.73 1.60 20.97
#